data_AF-A0AAJ5FM99-F1
#
_entry.id   AF-A0AAJ5FM99-F1
#
_cell.length_a   1.000
_cell.length_b   1.000
_cell.length_c   1.000
_cell.angle_alpha   90.00
_cell.angle_beta   90.00
_cell.angle_gamma   90.00
#
_symmetry.space_group_name_H-M   'P 1'
#
loop_
_entity.id
_entity.type
_entity.pdbx_description
1 polymer ?
#
loop_
_entity_poly.entity_id
_entity_poly.type
_entity_poly.pdbx_seq_one_letter_code
_entity_poly.pdbx_strand_id
1 'polypeptide(L)'
;MTIITRIIKGGLCLLALGTVTVGSLSGRAQTEKPSALVKVGDYRASTDFLNLSAYYQTTRPVTVKVAYVSTYKTQHTIMQKLTLPAGLTVAGNLTTTKHGSYLVPSLQLYLARLSYPALQNSAKANYTIDPGTSAYSPQATISDTTKLRAFKRVAAPDYMPGYSHGDLYIGGAKAALSPVEPTTKSIRITPDGYVEVLKYDTKANAGLGFYQKPVSLAKIVKTRFHDPNRTLYLNHPLASVKTKAITQNGQTRYRLTLKNLHTPQHIAGDPETGTAGTFDSLYSISGTTYYTFIGYDGVSN
;
A
#
# COMPACT_ATOMS: atom_id res chain seq x y z
N MET A 1 -38.97 37.96 45.40
CA MET A 1 -40.26 37.86 44.68
C MET A 1 -39.99 37.07 43.41
N THR A 2 -40.53 35.83 43.30
CA THR A 2 -40.70 34.98 42.08
C THR A 2 -39.44 34.62 41.24
N ILE A 3 -39.13 33.41 40.72
CA ILE A 3 -39.75 32.07 40.54
C ILE A 3 -38.56 31.11 40.21
N ILE A 4 -38.30 30.05 40.98
CA ILE A 4 -38.48 28.60 40.67
C ILE A 4 -38.25 28.17 39.20
N THR A 5 -37.21 27.36 38.97
CA THR A 5 -37.35 26.09 38.20
C THR A 5 -36.35 25.02 38.65
N ARG A 6 -36.91 23.87 39.07
CA ARG A 6 -36.26 22.55 39.27
C ARG A 6 -35.76 22.00 37.93
N ILE A 7 -34.81 21.05 37.86
CA ILE A 7 -35.03 19.58 37.74
C ILE A 7 -33.61 18.97 37.52
N ILE A 8 -33.05 18.18 38.45
CA ILE A 8 -33.11 16.71 38.62
C ILE A 8 -32.14 15.90 37.71
N LYS A 9 -31.20 15.25 38.42
CA LYS A 9 -30.66 13.87 38.33
C LYS A 9 -30.14 13.26 37.01
N GLY A 10 -28.99 12.60 37.18
CA GLY A 10 -28.72 11.25 36.65
C GLY A 10 -27.78 11.25 35.45
N GLY A 11 -26.69 10.49 35.40
CA GLY A 11 -26.22 9.42 36.27
C GLY A 11 -24.86 8.92 35.78
N LEU A 12 -24.15 8.24 36.68
CA LEU A 12 -23.05 7.33 36.36
C LEU A 12 -23.47 6.37 35.23
N CYS A 13 -22.65 6.23 34.20
CA CYS A 13 -22.66 5.01 33.38
C CYS A 13 -21.23 4.50 33.23
N LEU A 14 -21.09 3.23 33.64
CA LEU A 14 -19.88 2.43 33.71
C LEU A 14 -19.09 2.42 32.40
N LEU A 15 -17.77 2.59 32.50
CA LEU A 15 -16.85 2.05 31.49
C LEU A 15 -16.86 0.52 31.60
N ALA A 16 -17.58 -0.13 30.68
CA ALA A 16 -17.43 -1.56 30.45
C ALA A 16 -16.06 -1.81 29.77
N LEU A 17 -15.08 -2.24 30.55
CA LEU A 17 -13.86 -2.88 30.06
C LEU A 17 -14.25 -4.25 29.46
N GLY A 18 -14.61 -4.24 28.18
CA GLY A 18 -14.77 -5.46 27.39
C GLY A 18 -13.40 -6.03 27.03
N THR A 19 -12.95 -7.05 27.74
CA THR A 19 -11.86 -7.93 27.30
C THR A 19 -12.30 -8.67 26.05
N VAL A 20 -11.91 -8.17 24.88
CA VAL A 20 -12.09 -8.90 23.63
C VAL A 20 -10.94 -9.91 23.52
N THR A 21 -11.24 -11.17 23.82
CA THR A 21 -10.45 -12.31 23.38
C THR A 21 -10.41 -12.30 21.86
N VAL A 22 -9.31 -11.79 21.28
CA VAL A 22 -9.07 -11.89 19.83
C VAL A 22 -8.68 -13.33 19.53
N GLY A 23 -9.70 -14.17 19.33
CA GLY A 23 -9.54 -15.41 18.58
C GLY A 23 -9.00 -15.07 17.19
N SER A 24 -8.05 -15.88 16.73
CA SER A 24 -7.38 -15.83 15.42
C SER A 24 -8.32 -15.41 14.29
N LEU A 25 -8.30 -14.12 13.95
CA LEU A 25 -9.03 -13.55 12.83
C LEU A 25 -8.19 -13.67 11.55
N SER A 26 -8.63 -14.56 10.69
CA SER A 26 -8.02 -14.88 9.40
C SER A 26 -8.09 -13.70 8.42
N GLY A 27 -6.97 -13.01 8.23
CA GLY A 27 -6.35 -12.70 6.93
C GLY A 27 -7.05 -11.85 5.87
N ARG A 28 -8.23 -11.24 6.07
CA ARG A 28 -8.76 -10.27 5.07
C ARG A 28 -7.73 -9.17 4.78
N ALA A 29 -7.79 -8.52 3.62
CA ALA A 29 -7.07 -7.25 3.43
C ALA A 29 -7.61 -6.27 4.48
N GLN A 30 -6.85 -6.09 5.56
CA GLN A 30 -7.40 -5.75 6.87
C GLN A 30 -7.42 -4.22 7.03
N THR A 31 -8.60 -3.62 7.17
CA THR A 31 -8.73 -2.30 7.79
C THR A 31 -8.79 -2.50 9.29
N GLU A 32 -7.63 -2.69 9.90
CA GLU A 32 -7.55 -2.77 11.36
C GLU A 32 -7.82 -1.42 12.02
N LYS A 33 -8.22 -1.45 13.28
CA LYS A 33 -8.36 -0.24 14.07
C LYS A 33 -6.96 0.36 14.28
N PRO A 34 -6.77 1.68 14.12
CA PRO A 34 -5.52 2.34 14.49
C PRO A 34 -5.09 1.97 15.91
N SER A 35 -3.78 1.92 16.13
CA SER A 35 -3.12 1.62 17.41
C SER A 35 -3.48 0.25 18.02
N ALA A 36 -3.95 -0.70 17.22
CA ALA A 36 -4.14 -2.07 17.68
C ALA A 36 -2.78 -2.81 17.77
N LEU A 37 -2.64 -3.73 18.73
CA LEU A 37 -1.48 -4.61 18.79
C LEU A 37 -1.79 -5.94 18.12
N VAL A 38 -1.04 -6.29 17.09
CA VAL A 38 -1.20 -7.53 16.33
C VAL A 38 0.04 -8.41 16.43
N LYS A 39 -0.16 -9.72 16.29
CA LYS A 39 0.91 -10.71 16.29
C LYS A 39 1.56 -10.77 14.91
N VAL A 40 2.89 -10.63 14.87
CA VAL A 40 3.72 -10.76 13.66
C VAL A 40 4.78 -11.82 13.96
N GLY A 41 4.52 -13.08 13.59
CA GLY A 41 5.37 -14.19 14.00
C GLY A 41 5.38 -14.31 15.52
N ASP A 42 6.55 -14.31 16.15
CA ASP A 42 6.70 -14.33 17.60
C ASP A 42 6.68 -12.94 18.26
N TYR A 43 6.53 -11.88 17.45
CA TYR A 43 6.54 -10.49 17.90
C TYR A 43 5.13 -9.90 17.97
N ARG A 44 5.01 -8.73 18.61
CA ARG A 44 3.82 -7.88 18.56
C ARG A 44 4.20 -6.55 17.94
N ALA A 45 3.36 -6.04 17.04
CA ALA A 45 3.54 -4.75 16.41
C ALA A 45 2.27 -3.91 16.58
N SER A 46 2.42 -2.59 16.72
CA SER A 46 1.29 -1.68 16.54
C SER A 46 0.94 -1.59 15.07
N THR A 47 -0.35 -1.61 14.76
CA THR A 47 -0.87 -1.37 13.41
C THR A 47 -0.47 -0.03 12.83
N ASP A 48 -0.08 0.92 13.68
CA ASP A 48 0.40 2.24 13.25
C ASP A 48 1.78 2.17 12.57
N PHE A 49 2.55 1.12 12.86
CA PHE A 49 3.87 0.87 12.28
C PHE A 49 3.84 -0.18 11.16
N LEU A 50 2.70 -0.83 10.95
CA LEU A 50 2.49 -1.76 9.84
C LEU A 50 1.98 -1.05 8.60
N ASN A 51 2.30 -1.60 7.43
CA ASN A 51 1.97 -1.08 6.10
C ASN A 51 0.46 -1.20 5.79
N LEU A 52 -0.33 -0.42 6.51
CA LEU A 52 -1.76 -0.24 6.35
C LEU A 52 -2.01 1.09 5.64
N SER A 53 -2.53 1.01 4.41
CA SER A 53 -3.01 2.19 3.69
C SER A 53 -4.52 2.25 3.74
N ALA A 54 -5.08 3.45 3.86
CA ALA A 54 -6.45 3.66 3.43
C ALA A 54 -6.51 3.72 1.89
N TYR A 55 -7.66 3.36 1.35
CA TYR A 55 -7.89 3.35 -0.10
C TYR A 55 -9.07 4.24 -0.44
N TYR A 56 -8.93 4.95 -1.54
CA TYR A 56 -9.93 5.89 -2.03
C TYR A 56 -10.16 5.64 -3.51
N GLN A 57 -11.41 5.57 -3.92
CA GLN A 57 -11.80 5.48 -5.32
C GLN A 57 -12.24 6.86 -5.81
N THR A 58 -11.75 7.27 -6.98
CA THR A 58 -12.21 8.49 -7.63
C THR A 58 -13.64 8.32 -8.15
N THR A 59 -14.52 9.28 -7.88
CA THR A 59 -15.92 9.30 -8.35
C THR A 59 -16.08 10.05 -9.68
N ARG A 60 -15.13 10.92 -10.00
CA ARG A 60 -15.04 11.70 -11.24
C ARG A 60 -13.57 11.95 -11.59
N PRO A 61 -13.24 12.30 -12.84
CA PRO A 61 -11.87 12.66 -13.19
C PRO A 61 -11.36 13.82 -12.33
N VAL A 62 -10.12 13.69 -11.83
CA VAL A 62 -9.48 14.71 -10.99
C VAL A 62 -8.01 14.86 -11.37
N THR A 63 -7.58 16.11 -11.56
CA THR A 63 -6.18 16.43 -11.86
C THR A 63 -5.46 16.96 -10.63
N VAL A 64 -4.32 16.34 -10.32
CA VAL A 64 -3.40 16.71 -9.26
C VAL A 64 -2.05 17.14 -9.85
N LYS A 65 -1.32 18.01 -9.14
CA LYS A 65 0.07 18.32 -9.45
C LYS A 65 0.95 17.36 -8.67
N VAL A 66 1.92 16.76 -9.35
CA VAL A 66 2.82 15.74 -8.80
C VAL A 66 4.25 16.13 -9.13
N ALA A 67 5.12 15.94 -8.15
CA ALA A 67 6.56 16.07 -8.31
C ALA A 67 7.12 14.82 -8.99
N TYR A 68 7.82 15.01 -10.10
CA TYR A 68 8.58 13.97 -10.79
C TYR A 68 10.06 14.25 -10.67
N VAL A 69 10.83 13.22 -10.34
CA VAL A 69 12.29 13.29 -10.25
C VAL A 69 12.91 12.71 -11.52
N SER A 70 14.12 13.15 -11.86
CA SER A 70 14.84 12.53 -12.97
C SER A 70 15.26 11.12 -12.59
N THR A 71 14.98 10.17 -13.48
CA THR A 71 15.29 8.75 -13.29
C THR A 71 16.79 8.48 -13.30
N TYR A 72 17.53 9.10 -14.22
CA TYR A 72 18.91 8.70 -14.57
C TYR A 72 19.97 9.75 -14.27
N LYS A 73 19.56 10.95 -13.87
CA LYS A 73 20.46 12.09 -13.66
C LYS A 73 20.08 12.80 -12.37
N THR A 74 21.06 13.40 -11.71
CA THR A 74 20.79 14.33 -10.61
C THR A 74 20.31 15.65 -11.22
N GLN A 75 19.00 15.82 -11.33
CA GLN A 75 18.35 17.02 -11.88
C GLN A 75 17.24 17.49 -10.95
N HIS A 76 16.81 18.73 -11.15
CA HIS A 76 15.68 19.29 -10.42
C HIS A 76 14.38 18.52 -10.71
N THR A 77 13.59 18.37 -9.66
CA THR A 77 12.21 17.90 -9.73
C THR A 77 11.39 18.79 -10.66
N ILE A 78 10.53 18.18 -11.49
CA ILE A 78 9.56 18.89 -12.32
C ILE A 78 8.13 18.63 -11.80
N MET A 79 7.28 19.65 -11.83
CA MET A 79 5.87 19.51 -11.50
C MET A 79 5.07 19.20 -12.75
N GLN A 80 4.38 18.05 -12.78
CA GLN A 80 3.49 17.69 -13.88
C GLN A 80 2.07 17.41 -13.39
N LYS A 81 1.12 17.52 -14.31
CA LYS A 81 -0.27 17.18 -14.06
C LYS A 81 -0.45 15.67 -14.21
N LEU A 82 -1.05 15.04 -13.21
CA LEU A 82 -1.56 13.67 -13.30
C LEU A 82 -3.09 13.74 -13.21
N THR A 83 -3.77 13.22 -14.23
CA THR A 83 -5.23 13.09 -14.24
C THR A 83 -5.61 11.68 -13.83
N LEU A 84 -6.28 11.56 -12.69
CA LEU A 84 -6.85 10.32 -12.20
C LEU A 84 -8.25 10.16 -12.82
N PRO A 85 -8.51 9.14 -13.65
CA PRO A 85 -9.84 8.91 -14.22
C PRO A 85 -10.84 8.50 -13.13
N ALA A 86 -12.14 8.54 -13.43
CA ALA A 86 -13.16 8.02 -12.53
C ALA A 86 -13.01 6.49 -12.34
N GLY A 87 -13.33 5.99 -11.14
CA GLY A 87 -13.25 4.57 -10.79
C GLY A 87 -11.85 4.07 -10.43
N LEU A 88 -10.81 4.93 -10.50
CA LEU A 88 -9.45 4.58 -10.12
C LEU A 88 -9.33 4.50 -8.58
N THR A 89 -8.81 3.38 -8.09
CA THR A 89 -8.49 3.22 -6.66
C THR A 89 -7.06 3.64 -6.39
N VAL A 90 -6.85 4.48 -5.38
CA VAL A 90 -5.57 5.06 -4.99
C VAL A 90 -5.35 4.81 -3.50
N ALA A 91 -4.12 4.48 -3.11
CA ALA A 91 -3.74 4.43 -1.70
C ALA A 91 -3.48 5.86 -1.19
N GLY A 92 -3.89 6.15 0.04
CA GLY A 92 -3.73 7.48 0.62
C GLY A 92 -4.17 7.53 2.07
N ASN A 93 -4.06 8.69 2.69
CA ASN A 93 -4.48 8.92 4.07
C ASN A 93 -5.20 10.27 4.19
N LEU A 94 -6.33 10.27 4.91
CA LEU A 94 -7.02 11.49 5.27
C LEU A 94 -6.37 12.04 6.53
N THR A 95 -5.96 13.30 6.47
CA THR A 95 -5.30 14.02 7.56
C THR A 95 -5.84 15.44 7.62
N THR A 96 -5.18 16.30 8.39
CA THR A 96 -5.45 17.73 8.43
C THR A 96 -4.19 18.52 8.11
N THR A 97 -4.32 19.58 7.32
CA THR A 97 -3.25 20.55 7.06
C THR A 97 -3.61 21.89 7.67
N LYS A 98 -2.61 22.60 8.21
CA LYS A 98 -2.79 23.95 8.73
C LYS A 98 -3.00 24.95 7.58
N HIS A 99 -4.05 25.75 7.67
CA HIS A 99 -4.35 26.86 6.76
C HIS A 99 -4.59 28.12 7.60
N GLY A 100 -3.57 28.96 7.71
CA GLY A 100 -3.56 30.06 8.68
C GLY A 100 -3.59 29.54 10.12
N SER A 101 -4.61 29.90 10.88
CA SER A 101 -4.81 29.47 12.27
C SER A 101 -5.68 28.21 12.42
N TYR A 102 -6.24 27.66 11.33
CA TYR A 102 -7.19 26.55 11.38
C TYR A 102 -6.64 25.28 10.71
N LEU A 103 -7.15 24.13 11.14
CA LEU A 103 -6.89 22.85 10.48
C LEU A 103 -8.00 22.58 9.47
N VAL A 104 -7.62 22.25 8.24
CA VAL A 104 -8.55 21.83 7.18
C VAL A 104 -8.29 20.38 6.81
N PRO A 105 -9.33 19.57 6.50
CA PRO A 105 -9.15 18.22 6.00
C PRO A 105 -8.29 18.22 4.73
N SER A 106 -7.39 17.24 4.64
CA SER A 106 -6.57 17.04 3.46
C SER A 106 -6.34 15.57 3.18
N LEU A 107 -6.25 15.23 1.90
CA LEU A 107 -6.02 13.88 1.43
C LEU A 107 -4.61 13.79 0.86
N GLN A 108 -3.77 13.00 1.53
CA GLN A 108 -2.46 12.61 1.07
C GLN A 108 -2.58 11.39 0.14
N LEU A 109 -1.97 11.46 -1.04
CA LEU A 109 -2.04 10.40 -2.07
C LEU A 109 -0.67 9.76 -2.30
N TYR A 110 -0.63 8.43 -2.29
CA TYR A 110 0.55 7.60 -2.55
C TYR A 110 0.58 7.17 -4.02
N LEU A 111 0.91 8.10 -4.90
CA LEU A 111 0.75 7.97 -6.35
C LEU A 111 1.80 7.08 -7.00
N ALA A 112 2.98 6.93 -6.40
CA ALA A 112 4.04 6.05 -6.91
C ALA A 112 3.63 4.56 -6.95
N ARG A 113 2.53 4.21 -6.25
CA ARG A 113 1.99 2.84 -6.18
C ARG A 113 0.98 2.52 -7.26
N LEU A 114 0.55 3.52 -8.03
CA LEU A 114 -0.37 3.30 -9.15
C LEU A 114 0.30 2.51 -10.26
N SER A 115 -0.51 1.82 -11.05
CA SER A 115 -0.02 1.08 -12.21
C SER A 115 0.61 1.98 -13.27
N TYR A 116 1.54 1.41 -14.03
CA TYR A 116 2.16 2.03 -15.18
C TYR A 116 1.13 2.59 -16.18
N PRO A 117 0.03 1.89 -16.55
CA PRO A 117 -1.03 2.49 -17.38
C PRO A 117 -1.62 3.79 -16.83
N ALA A 118 -1.72 3.95 -15.50
CA ALA A 118 -2.22 5.18 -14.88
C ALA A 118 -1.20 6.32 -14.89
N LEU A 119 0.10 6.00 -14.93
CA LEU A 119 1.20 6.97 -14.80
C LEU A 119 1.91 7.30 -16.13
N GLN A 120 1.87 6.41 -17.12
CA GLN A 120 2.72 6.48 -18.31
C GLN A 120 2.57 7.77 -19.13
N ASN A 121 1.38 8.40 -19.10
CA ASN A 121 1.09 9.59 -19.89
C ASN A 121 1.29 10.90 -19.13
N SER A 122 1.59 10.84 -17.83
CA SER A 122 1.81 12.05 -17.02
C SER A 122 3.27 12.39 -16.82
N ALA A 123 4.18 11.44 -17.01
CA ALA A 123 5.62 11.62 -16.87
C ALA A 123 6.27 12.10 -18.17
N LYS A 124 7.21 13.05 -18.08
CA LYS A 124 8.17 13.34 -19.15
C LYS A 124 9.14 12.16 -19.30
N ALA A 125 9.68 11.95 -20.51
CA ALA A 125 10.74 10.96 -20.72
C ALA A 125 11.90 11.14 -19.71
N ASN A 126 12.37 10.03 -19.13
CA ASN A 126 13.41 9.98 -18.08
C ASN A 126 13.04 10.62 -16.75
N TYR A 127 11.75 10.78 -16.47
CA TYR A 127 11.23 11.20 -15.17
C TYR A 127 10.27 10.16 -14.61
N THR A 128 10.28 9.99 -13.29
CA THR A 128 9.38 9.09 -12.58
C THR A 128 8.91 9.71 -11.26
N ILE A 129 7.89 9.10 -10.65
CA ILE A 129 7.42 9.49 -9.33
C ILE A 129 8.31 8.78 -8.30
N ASP A 130 8.96 9.56 -7.44
CA ASP A 130 9.71 9.04 -6.30
C ASP A 130 8.74 8.51 -5.23
N PRO A 131 8.82 7.23 -4.81
CA PRO A 131 8.06 6.74 -3.66
C PRO A 131 8.40 7.46 -2.34
N GLY A 132 9.53 8.17 -2.29
CA GLY A 132 10.05 8.86 -1.12
C GLY A 132 10.89 7.95 -0.22
N THR A 133 11.52 8.56 0.79
CA THR A 133 12.36 7.85 1.77
C THR A 133 11.55 7.08 2.83
N SER A 134 10.25 7.35 2.91
CA SER A 134 9.32 6.63 3.77
C SER A 134 8.22 6.01 2.92
N ALA A 135 7.79 4.81 3.33
CA ALA A 135 6.60 4.17 2.80
C ALA A 135 5.38 5.13 2.76
N TYR A 136 5.32 6.12 3.66
CA TYR A 136 4.19 7.06 3.80
C TYR A 136 4.45 8.46 3.24
N SER A 137 5.47 8.65 2.41
CA SER A 137 5.70 9.94 1.74
C SER A 137 4.61 10.19 0.67
N PRO A 138 3.76 11.24 0.80
CA PRO A 138 2.73 11.52 -0.18
C PRO A 138 3.29 12.29 -1.38
N GLN A 139 2.92 11.88 -2.59
CA GLN A 139 3.34 12.58 -3.82
C GLN A 139 2.35 13.64 -4.28
N ALA A 140 1.15 13.67 -3.68
CA ALA A 140 0.24 14.80 -3.78
C ALA A 140 -0.55 14.95 -2.48
N THR A 141 -0.81 16.20 -2.08
CA THR A 141 -1.73 16.53 -0.99
C THR A 141 -2.85 17.42 -1.54
N ILE A 142 -4.09 17.03 -1.29
CA ILE A 142 -5.29 17.78 -1.71
C ILE A 142 -5.94 18.37 -0.46
N SER A 143 -5.99 19.69 -0.35
CA SER A 143 -6.77 20.41 0.66
C SER A 143 -8.01 21.11 0.09
N ASP A 144 -8.12 21.18 -1.24
CA ASP A 144 -9.29 21.73 -1.94
C ASP A 144 -10.52 20.84 -1.73
N THR A 145 -11.55 21.39 -1.06
CA THR A 145 -12.76 20.65 -0.68
C THR A 145 -13.56 20.14 -1.88
N THR A 146 -13.51 20.82 -3.02
CA THR A 146 -14.18 20.39 -4.25
C THR A 146 -13.48 19.17 -4.84
N LYS A 147 -12.14 19.16 -4.84
CA LYS A 147 -11.35 18.00 -5.26
C LYS A 147 -11.47 16.84 -4.28
N LEU A 148 -11.52 17.10 -2.97
CA LEU A 148 -11.72 16.06 -1.95
C LEU A 148 -13.01 15.26 -2.17
N ARG A 149 -14.10 15.93 -2.56
CA ARG A 149 -15.38 15.27 -2.89
C ARG A 149 -15.30 14.31 -4.09
N ALA A 150 -14.22 14.37 -4.87
CA ALA A 150 -13.96 13.40 -5.93
C ALA A 150 -13.43 12.06 -5.42
N PHE A 151 -13.17 11.91 -4.11
CA PHE A 151 -12.60 10.69 -3.53
C PHE A 151 -13.57 10.07 -2.51
N LYS A 152 -13.92 8.81 -2.74
CA LYS A 152 -14.73 8.00 -1.83
C LYS A 152 -13.85 6.97 -1.14
N ARG A 153 -13.86 6.91 0.19
CA ARG A 153 -13.16 5.85 0.93
C ARG A 153 -13.75 4.49 0.56
N VAL A 154 -12.88 3.52 0.29
CA VAL A 154 -13.25 2.14 -0.04
C VAL A 154 -12.48 1.16 0.85
N ALA A 155 -12.96 -0.08 0.92
CA ALA A 155 -12.22 -1.14 1.60
C ALA A 155 -10.89 -1.41 0.89
N ALA A 156 -9.90 -1.94 1.63
CA ALA A 156 -8.67 -2.42 1.04
C ALA A 156 -8.99 -3.49 -0.03
N PRO A 157 -8.46 -3.38 -1.26
CA PRO A 157 -8.80 -4.33 -2.30
C PRO A 157 -8.35 -5.75 -1.94
N ASP A 158 -9.22 -6.73 -2.20
CA ASP A 158 -8.95 -8.15 -1.95
C ASP A 158 -7.80 -8.73 -2.78
N TYR A 159 -7.17 -7.99 -3.69
CA TYR A 159 -5.93 -8.43 -4.35
C TYR A 159 -4.66 -7.99 -3.61
N MET A 160 -4.73 -7.02 -2.70
CA MET A 160 -3.54 -6.52 -2.00
C MET A 160 -3.00 -7.57 -1.02
N PRO A 161 -1.67 -7.79 -0.95
CA PRO A 161 -1.07 -8.59 0.11
C PRO A 161 -1.32 -7.95 1.48
N GLY A 162 -1.40 -8.77 2.53
CA GLY A 162 -1.63 -8.28 3.90
C GLY A 162 -0.45 -7.46 4.40
N TYR A 163 -0.73 -6.34 5.08
CA TYR A 163 0.25 -5.37 5.57
C TYR A 163 1.31 -5.01 4.51
N SER A 164 0.93 -4.83 3.26
CA SER A 164 1.91 -4.58 2.18
C SER A 164 1.42 -3.47 1.28
N HIS A 165 2.36 -2.72 0.72
CA HIS A 165 2.08 -1.74 -0.33
C HIS A 165 2.03 -2.36 -1.73
N GLY A 166 2.27 -3.67 -1.83
CA GLY A 166 2.11 -4.45 -3.06
C GLY A 166 3.42 -4.81 -3.75
N ASP A 167 4.56 -4.26 -3.33
CA ASP A 167 5.89 -4.59 -3.84
C ASP A 167 6.41 -5.90 -3.26
N LEU A 168 6.55 -6.93 -4.10
CA LEU A 168 7.06 -8.25 -3.75
C LEU A 168 8.39 -8.48 -4.46
N TYR A 169 9.50 -8.39 -3.75
CA TYR A 169 10.86 -8.58 -4.28
C TYR A 169 11.21 -10.06 -4.31
N ILE A 170 11.88 -10.51 -5.37
CA ILE A 170 12.27 -11.92 -5.48
C ILE A 170 13.30 -12.29 -4.41
N GLY A 171 13.11 -13.42 -3.75
CA GLY A 171 14.01 -13.90 -2.70
C GLY A 171 13.28 -14.57 -1.54
N GLY A 172 14.03 -15.35 -0.76
CA GLY A 172 13.54 -15.96 0.48
C GLY A 172 14.01 -15.22 1.73
N ALA A 173 13.96 -15.89 2.88
CA ALA A 173 14.33 -15.34 4.19
C ALA A 173 15.68 -14.59 4.19
N LYS A 174 16.73 -15.16 3.59
CA LYS A 174 18.05 -14.51 3.50
C LYS A 174 18.02 -13.16 2.76
N ALA A 175 17.18 -13.04 1.72
CA ALA A 175 17.04 -11.80 0.98
C ALA A 175 16.19 -10.78 1.74
N ALA A 176 15.16 -11.24 2.46
CA ALA A 176 14.32 -10.39 3.31
C ALA A 176 15.09 -9.82 4.52
N LEU A 177 16.07 -10.55 5.04
CA LEU A 177 16.94 -10.12 6.14
C LEU A 177 18.17 -9.33 5.68
N SER A 178 18.29 -9.07 4.38
CA SER A 178 19.47 -8.41 3.81
C SER A 178 19.28 -6.89 3.81
N PRO A 179 20.27 -6.10 4.27
CA PRO A 179 20.22 -4.64 4.14
C PRO A 179 20.47 -4.16 2.71
N VAL A 180 20.92 -5.05 1.81
CA VAL A 180 21.20 -4.74 0.40
C VAL A 180 19.90 -4.60 -0.38
N GLU A 181 19.76 -3.48 -1.10
CA GLU A 181 18.63 -3.22 -1.98
C GLU A 181 18.44 -4.37 -2.99
N PRO A 182 17.21 -4.87 -3.20
CA PRO A 182 16.93 -5.85 -4.23
C PRO A 182 17.19 -5.26 -5.63
N THR A 183 18.06 -5.89 -6.42
CA THR A 183 18.48 -5.39 -7.74
C THR A 183 18.13 -6.31 -8.91
N THR A 184 17.15 -7.20 -8.74
CA THR A 184 16.83 -8.22 -9.75
C THR A 184 15.41 -8.08 -10.31
N LYS A 185 14.41 -8.55 -9.57
CA LYS A 185 13.02 -8.63 -10.01
C LYS A 185 12.07 -8.31 -8.87
N SER A 186 11.00 -7.60 -9.19
CA SER A 186 9.86 -7.39 -8.30
C SER A 186 8.55 -7.74 -9.01
N ILE A 187 7.56 -8.19 -8.26
CA ILE A 187 6.16 -8.22 -8.67
C ILE A 187 5.44 -7.15 -7.87
N ARG A 188 4.78 -6.20 -8.53
CA ARG A 188 3.97 -5.18 -7.88
C ARG A 188 2.48 -5.46 -8.08
N ILE A 189 1.72 -5.45 -6.99
CA ILE A 189 0.26 -5.41 -7.04
C ILE A 189 -0.17 -3.98 -6.75
N THR A 190 -0.84 -3.36 -7.71
CA THR A 190 -1.16 -1.94 -7.62
C THR A 190 -2.55 -1.71 -7.01
N PRO A 191 -2.79 -0.61 -6.28
CA PRO A 191 -4.10 -0.28 -5.71
C PRO A 191 -5.23 -0.16 -6.75
N ASP A 192 -4.90 0.13 -8.00
CA ASP A 192 -5.84 0.23 -9.10
C ASP A 192 -6.06 -1.11 -9.84
N GLY A 193 -5.48 -2.21 -9.36
CA GLY A 193 -5.84 -3.57 -9.78
C GLY A 193 -5.04 -4.10 -10.96
N TYR A 194 -3.73 -3.88 -10.96
CA TYR A 194 -2.79 -4.52 -11.88
C TYR A 194 -1.78 -5.38 -11.12
N VAL A 195 -1.28 -6.40 -11.81
CA VAL A 195 -0.04 -7.10 -11.44
C VAL A 195 1.03 -6.67 -12.43
N GLU A 196 2.16 -6.18 -11.95
CA GLU A 196 3.29 -5.73 -12.75
C GLU A 196 4.52 -6.56 -12.43
N VAL A 197 5.26 -6.95 -13.46
CA VAL A 197 6.55 -7.61 -13.35
C VAL A 197 7.61 -6.57 -13.69
N LEU A 198 8.44 -6.26 -12.72
CA LEU A 198 9.45 -5.22 -12.77
C LEU A 198 10.83 -5.87 -12.79
N LYS A 199 11.71 -5.33 -13.62
CA LYS A 199 13.15 -5.64 -13.61
C LYS A 199 13.87 -4.41 -13.12
N TYR A 200 14.87 -4.61 -12.26
CA TYR A 200 15.65 -3.50 -11.74
C TYR A 200 16.49 -2.86 -12.84
N ASP A 201 16.42 -1.54 -12.97
CA ASP A 201 17.29 -0.75 -13.82
C ASP A 201 18.47 -0.22 -13.00
N THR A 202 19.64 -0.82 -13.16
CA THR A 202 20.86 -0.43 -12.44
C THR A 202 21.42 0.93 -12.84
N LYS A 203 20.88 1.56 -13.89
CA LYS A 203 21.28 2.90 -14.30
C LYS A 203 20.41 3.98 -13.66
N ALA A 204 19.27 3.61 -13.09
CA ALA A 204 18.42 4.56 -12.39
C ALA A 204 19.08 5.03 -11.09
N ASN A 205 18.72 6.22 -10.63
CA ASN A 205 19.10 6.72 -9.32
C ASN A 205 18.61 5.74 -8.23
N ALA A 206 19.32 5.71 -7.10
CA ALA A 206 19.02 4.82 -5.97
C ALA A 206 17.54 4.90 -5.55
N GLY A 207 16.93 3.75 -5.26
CA GLY A 207 15.50 3.65 -4.92
C GLY A 207 14.53 3.73 -6.11
N LEU A 208 14.99 4.11 -7.31
CA LEU A 208 14.14 4.24 -8.50
C LEU A 208 14.24 3.06 -9.49
N GLY A 209 15.10 2.07 -9.21
CA GLY A 209 15.39 0.98 -10.14
C GLY A 209 14.18 0.13 -10.52
N PHE A 210 13.15 0.05 -9.68
CA PHE A 210 11.88 -0.63 -9.99
C PHE A 210 10.75 0.30 -10.45
N TYR A 211 10.98 1.61 -10.58
CA TYR A 211 9.96 2.60 -10.97
C TYR A 211 10.01 2.93 -12.47
N GLN A 212 10.48 1.97 -13.26
CA GLN A 212 10.53 2.02 -14.72
C GLN A 212 9.37 1.24 -15.33
N LYS A 213 9.25 1.30 -16.66
CA LYS A 213 8.24 0.53 -17.40
C LYS A 213 8.35 -0.97 -17.05
N PRO A 214 7.24 -1.63 -16.64
CA PRO A 214 7.25 -3.05 -16.34
C PRO A 214 7.55 -3.88 -17.58
N VAL A 215 8.25 -5.01 -17.40
CA VAL A 215 8.52 -5.97 -18.48
C VAL A 215 7.27 -6.75 -18.87
N SER A 216 6.30 -6.84 -17.96
CA SER A 216 4.97 -7.38 -18.20
C SER A 216 4.01 -6.82 -17.17
N LEU A 217 2.75 -6.60 -17.53
CA LEU A 217 1.71 -6.17 -16.59
C LEU A 217 0.41 -6.81 -17.01
N ALA A 218 -0.53 -7.10 -16.10
CA ALA A 218 -1.86 -7.57 -16.47
C ALA A 218 -2.93 -7.04 -15.51
N LYS A 219 -4.13 -6.78 -16.02
CA LYS A 219 -5.26 -6.30 -15.21
C LYS A 219 -5.86 -7.44 -14.41
N ILE A 220 -6.08 -7.21 -13.12
CA ILE A 220 -6.83 -8.10 -12.25
C ILE A 220 -8.32 -7.89 -12.53
N VAL A 221 -8.99 -8.92 -13.06
CA VAL A 221 -10.43 -8.88 -13.39
C VAL A 221 -11.29 -9.54 -12.30
N LYS A 222 -10.68 -10.37 -11.47
CA LYS A 222 -11.34 -11.03 -10.33
C LYS A 222 -10.30 -11.48 -9.32
N THR A 223 -10.69 -11.47 -8.05
CA THR A 223 -9.90 -12.07 -6.98
C THR A 223 -10.74 -13.07 -6.21
N ARG A 224 -10.12 -14.17 -5.77
CA ARG A 224 -10.64 -15.05 -4.74
C ARG A 224 -9.63 -15.09 -3.61
N PHE A 225 -10.05 -14.66 -2.44
CA PHE A 225 -9.21 -14.69 -1.26
C PHE A 225 -9.69 -15.76 -0.28
N HIS A 226 -8.78 -16.65 0.08
CA HIS A 226 -8.95 -17.66 1.12
C HIS A 226 -7.59 -17.95 1.73
N ASP A 227 -7.31 -17.35 2.88
CA ASP A 227 -6.03 -17.45 3.58
C ASP A 227 -5.52 -18.91 3.65
N PRO A 228 -4.24 -19.18 3.34
CA PRO A 228 -3.16 -18.25 3.03
C PRO A 228 -3.10 -17.80 1.56
N ASN A 229 -4.08 -18.18 0.74
CA ASN A 229 -4.04 -18.02 -0.71
C ASN A 229 -4.90 -16.85 -1.21
N ARG A 230 -4.29 -16.06 -2.08
CA ARG A 230 -4.96 -15.05 -2.89
C ARG A 230 -4.82 -15.42 -4.35
N THR A 231 -5.94 -15.78 -4.97
CA THR A 231 -5.98 -16.17 -6.38
C THR A 231 -6.48 -15.01 -7.22
N LEU A 232 -5.60 -14.49 -8.07
CA LEU A 232 -5.87 -13.42 -9.01
C LEU A 232 -6.20 -14.00 -10.38
N TYR A 233 -7.25 -13.49 -11.01
CA TYR A 233 -7.59 -13.78 -12.40
C TYR A 233 -7.22 -12.56 -13.24
N LEU A 234 -6.33 -12.78 -14.19
CA LEU A 234 -5.76 -11.75 -15.04
C LEU A 234 -6.37 -11.82 -16.43
N ASN A 235 -6.48 -10.68 -17.10
CA ASN A 235 -7.00 -10.58 -18.47
C ASN A 235 -6.04 -11.16 -19.53
N HIS A 236 -4.75 -11.28 -19.23
CA HIS A 236 -3.75 -11.89 -20.11
C HIS A 236 -2.59 -12.49 -19.27
N PRO A 237 -1.68 -13.31 -19.86
CA PRO A 237 -0.59 -13.91 -19.11
C PRO A 237 0.48 -12.87 -18.80
N LEU A 238 1.28 -13.15 -17.76
CA LEU A 238 2.47 -12.37 -17.40
C LEU A 238 3.72 -13.04 -17.97
N ALA A 239 4.58 -12.28 -18.63
CA ALA A 239 5.87 -12.77 -19.05
C ALA A 239 6.76 -13.01 -17.81
N SER A 240 7.57 -14.07 -17.85
CA SER A 240 8.49 -14.45 -16.76
C SER A 240 7.82 -14.75 -15.41
N VAL A 241 6.50 -14.89 -15.36
CA VAL A 241 5.74 -15.34 -14.17
C VAL A 241 4.72 -16.36 -14.66
N LYS A 242 4.87 -17.61 -14.21
CA LYS A 242 3.97 -18.69 -14.63
C LYS A 242 2.54 -18.38 -14.20
N THR A 243 1.60 -18.43 -15.13
CA THR A 243 0.16 -18.35 -14.88
C THR A 243 -0.53 -19.58 -15.45
N LYS A 244 -1.69 -19.95 -14.89
CA LYS A 244 -2.50 -21.05 -15.42
C LYS A 244 -3.66 -20.49 -16.23
N ALA A 245 -3.73 -20.81 -17.52
CA ALA A 245 -4.88 -20.47 -18.35
C ALA A 245 -6.14 -21.21 -17.85
N ILE A 246 -7.27 -20.50 -17.81
CA ILE A 246 -8.59 -21.00 -17.44
C ILE A 246 -9.59 -20.43 -18.42
N THR A 247 -10.26 -21.29 -19.16
CA THR A 247 -11.30 -20.89 -20.11
C THR A 247 -12.67 -21.21 -19.53
N GLN A 248 -13.54 -20.20 -19.49
CA GLN A 248 -14.94 -20.38 -19.09
C GLN A 248 -15.82 -19.56 -20.03
N ASN A 249 -16.83 -20.20 -20.63
CA ASN A 249 -17.76 -19.56 -21.57
C ASN A 249 -17.04 -18.83 -22.73
N GLY A 250 -15.98 -19.43 -23.27
CA GLY A 250 -15.17 -18.84 -24.35
C GLY A 250 -14.22 -17.71 -23.94
N GLN A 251 -14.27 -17.22 -22.70
CA GLN A 251 -13.31 -16.24 -22.18
C GLN A 251 -12.15 -16.94 -21.49
N THR A 252 -10.94 -16.73 -22.00
CA THR A 252 -9.70 -17.19 -21.34
C THR A 252 -9.22 -16.14 -20.35
N ARG A 253 -8.94 -16.59 -19.12
CA ARG A 253 -8.32 -15.81 -18.06
C ARG A 253 -7.07 -16.53 -17.58
N TYR A 254 -6.19 -15.79 -16.92
CA TYR A 254 -4.91 -16.32 -16.46
C TYR A 254 -4.85 -16.25 -14.95
N ARG A 255 -4.76 -17.40 -14.29
CA ARG A 255 -4.75 -17.52 -12.84
C ARG A 255 -3.33 -17.40 -12.31
N LEU A 256 -3.14 -16.48 -11.37
CA LEU A 256 -1.94 -16.33 -10.53
C LEU A 256 -2.35 -16.57 -9.08
N THR A 257 -1.59 -17.38 -8.34
CA THR A 257 -1.84 -17.60 -6.91
C THR A 257 -0.66 -17.04 -6.12
N LEU A 258 -0.97 -16.15 -5.19
CA LEU A 258 -0.07 -15.68 -4.15
C LEU A 258 -0.41 -16.41 -2.87
N LYS A 259 0.55 -17.15 -2.31
CA LYS A 259 0.42 -17.82 -1.03
C LYS A 259 1.25 -17.06 0.00
N ASN A 260 0.62 -16.49 1.03
CA ASN A 260 1.36 -16.01 2.19
C ASN A 260 1.98 -17.22 2.90
N LEU A 261 3.29 -17.18 3.18
CA LEU A 261 3.94 -18.28 3.89
C LEU A 261 3.75 -18.19 5.40
N HIS A 262 3.26 -17.05 5.93
CA HIS A 262 3.04 -16.80 7.36
C HIS A 262 4.29 -17.01 8.21
N THR A 263 5.46 -16.77 7.61
CA THR A 263 6.78 -16.81 8.25
C THR A 263 7.42 -15.44 8.14
N PRO A 264 6.97 -14.43 8.92
CA PRO A 264 7.57 -13.11 8.86
C PRO A 264 9.04 -13.17 9.29
N GLN A 265 9.86 -12.36 8.66
CA GLN A 265 11.26 -12.16 8.96
C GLN A 265 11.39 -10.86 9.73
N HIS A 266 12.29 -10.84 10.71
CA HIS A 266 12.50 -9.69 11.58
C HIS A 266 13.98 -9.31 11.54
N ILE A 267 14.24 -8.05 11.22
CA ILE A 267 15.55 -7.42 11.40
C ILE A 267 15.42 -6.56 12.64
N ALA A 268 16.20 -6.87 13.67
CA ALA A 268 16.20 -6.09 14.90
C ALA A 268 16.69 -4.66 14.61
N GLY A 269 16.02 -3.69 15.23
CA GLY A 269 16.51 -2.32 15.26
C GLY A 269 17.73 -2.17 16.15
N ASP A 270 18.25 -0.94 16.18
CA ASP A 270 19.34 -0.53 17.05
C ASP A 270 18.93 0.75 17.81
N PRO A 271 18.60 0.66 19.11
CA PRO A 271 18.19 1.81 19.89
C PRO A 271 19.32 2.81 20.14
N GLU A 272 20.59 2.39 20.09
CA GLU A 272 21.73 3.31 20.27
C GLU A 272 21.87 4.27 19.09
N THR A 273 21.52 3.80 17.89
CA THR A 273 21.51 4.62 16.67
C THR A 273 20.14 5.16 16.30
N GLY A 274 19.09 4.81 17.07
CA GLY A 274 17.70 5.18 16.77
C GLY A 274 17.14 4.49 15.53
N THR A 275 17.73 3.37 15.12
CA THR A 275 17.29 2.57 13.97
C THR A 275 16.12 1.67 14.37
N ALA A 276 14.93 1.87 13.79
CA ALA A 276 13.79 0.99 14.05
C ALA A 276 13.97 -0.40 13.42
N GLY A 277 13.48 -1.44 14.10
CA GLY A 277 13.46 -2.78 13.51
C GLY A 277 12.38 -2.91 12.45
N THR A 278 12.52 -3.91 11.59
CA THR A 278 11.66 -4.09 10.41
C THR A 278 11.14 -5.51 10.31
N PHE A 279 9.93 -5.62 9.76
CA PHE A 279 9.30 -6.88 9.43
C PHE A 279 9.12 -7.03 7.93
N ASP A 280 9.38 -8.23 7.43
CA ASP A 280 9.12 -8.66 6.06
C ASP A 280 8.26 -9.93 6.06
N SER A 281 7.31 -10.04 5.14
CA SER A 281 6.52 -11.26 4.96
C SER A 281 6.96 -12.01 3.71
N LEU A 282 7.06 -13.34 3.82
CA LEU A 282 7.36 -14.19 2.68
C LEU A 282 6.08 -14.63 1.96
N TYR A 283 6.13 -14.64 0.64
CA TYR A 283 5.06 -15.12 -0.25
C TYR A 283 5.64 -16.11 -1.26
N SER A 284 4.86 -17.13 -1.62
CA SER A 284 5.13 -17.94 -2.81
C SER A 284 4.22 -17.51 -3.96
N ILE A 285 4.83 -17.16 -5.09
CA ILE A 285 4.14 -16.82 -6.34
C ILE A 285 4.63 -17.79 -7.40
N SER A 286 3.74 -18.69 -7.82
CA SER A 286 4.03 -19.72 -8.82
C SER A 286 5.24 -20.60 -8.48
N GLY A 287 5.44 -20.89 -7.19
CA GLY A 287 6.54 -21.71 -6.68
C GLY A 287 7.84 -20.94 -6.41
N THR A 288 7.92 -19.67 -6.81
CA THR A 288 9.05 -18.80 -6.50
C THR A 288 8.76 -18.00 -5.24
N THR A 289 9.73 -17.90 -4.33
CA THR A 289 9.60 -17.11 -3.11
C THR A 289 9.89 -15.64 -3.40
N TYR A 290 9.06 -14.80 -2.81
CA TYR A 290 9.17 -13.36 -2.78
C TYR A 290 9.04 -12.89 -1.33
N TYR A 291 9.52 -11.69 -1.05
CA TYR A 291 9.34 -11.01 0.23
C TYR A 291 8.80 -9.60 0.02
N THR A 292 8.13 -9.06 1.04
CA THR A 292 7.60 -7.70 1.02
C THR A 292 7.74 -7.10 2.41
N PHE A 293 8.20 -5.86 2.47
CA PHE A 293 8.25 -5.10 3.72
C PHE A 293 6.84 -4.88 4.24
N ILE A 294 6.60 -5.24 5.50
CA ILE A 294 5.28 -5.17 6.13
C ILE A 294 5.16 -4.16 7.25
N GLY A 295 6.27 -3.54 7.67
CA GLY A 295 6.25 -2.45 8.63
C GLY A 295 7.44 -2.48 9.58
N TYR A 296 7.42 -1.54 10.51
CA TYR A 296 8.39 -1.42 11.59
C TYR A 296 7.89 -2.13 12.85
N ASP A 297 8.81 -2.54 13.71
CA ASP A 297 8.50 -3.19 14.99
C ASP A 297 7.97 -2.24 16.07
N GLY A 298 8.14 -0.92 15.86
CA GLY A 298 7.62 0.11 16.75
C GLY A 298 8.43 0.27 18.04
N VAL A 299 9.62 -0.34 18.11
CA VAL A 299 10.50 -0.26 19.29
C VAL A 299 11.84 0.34 18.88
N SER A 300 11.94 1.68 18.94
CA SER A 300 13.12 2.25 19.57
C SER A 300 12.78 2.37 21.05
N ASN A 301 13.49 1.64 21.91
CA ASN A 301 13.36 1.78 23.36
C ASN A 301 13.46 3.26 23.78
#